data_AF-A0A7D7VNH3-F1
#
_entry.id   AF-A0A7D7VNH3-F1
#
_cell.length_a   1.000
_cell.length_b   1.000
_cell.length_c   1.000
_cell.angle_alpha   90.00
_cell.angle_beta   90.00
_cell.angle_gamma   90.00
#
_symmetry.space_group_name_H-M   'P 1'
#
loop_
_entity.id
_entity.type
_entity.pdbx_description
1 polymer ?
#
loop_
_entity_poly.entity_id
_entity_poly.type
_entity_poly.pdbx_seq_one_letter_code
_entity_poly.pdbx_strand_id
1 'polypeptide(L)'
;MTKSIRKMLIRIVLVSLYAILVLKLVSFVMHDNDIKYNSTISRQVFLFFYILLFNMSTEGSLFFDRYLNQKLPWFDFPKKRMVIQFVFIILWALISIALPFTVWYFINGQSLVYPRAPVIIFVGSVVFLLVFIGVSMTINFFQQWQNSLLKAEHYKQEKLKADYRVLQNQVNPHFLFNSLNVLISEIKHNPNAAEEFTRKLSKVYRYFLQSKNYDLIALKKELEFIDSFIYLHKVRMGDALVYSVNVSEATKPGLVVKSNVLPYLL
;
A
#
# COMPACT_ATOMS: atom_id res chain seq x y z
N MET A 1 3.38 -31.13 4.63
CA MET A 1 2.16 -30.58 3.99
C MET A 1 2.15 -29.07 4.15
N THR A 2 2.20 -28.29 3.07
CA THR A 2 2.28 -26.82 3.16
C THR A 2 1.02 -26.26 3.85
N LYS A 3 1.15 -25.18 4.62
CA LYS A 3 0.06 -24.54 5.39
C LYS A 3 -1.17 -24.22 4.52
N SER A 4 -0.97 -24.02 3.21
CA SER A 4 -2.02 -23.81 2.21
C SER A 4 -2.87 -25.06 1.95
N ILE A 5 -2.22 -26.22 1.73
CA ILE A 5 -2.92 -27.49 1.45
C ILE A 5 -3.78 -27.90 2.64
N ARG A 6 -3.28 -27.72 3.87
CA ARG A 6 -4.05 -28.00 5.09
C ARG A 6 -5.32 -27.16 5.19
N LYS A 7 -5.25 -25.86 4.87
CA LYS A 7 -6.43 -24.98 4.87
C LYS A 7 -7.44 -25.38 3.81
N MET A 8 -6.98 -25.79 2.63
CA MET A 8 -7.84 -26.27 1.55
C MET A 8 -8.59 -27.55 1.97
N LEU A 9 -7.90 -28.54 2.54
CA LEU A 9 -8.51 -29.78 3.00
C LEU A 9 -9.56 -29.55 4.09
N ILE A 10 -9.24 -28.76 5.11
CA ILE A 10 -10.19 -28.41 6.18
C ILE A 10 -11.45 -27.74 5.59
N ARG A 11 -11.26 -26.83 4.64
CA ARG A 11 -12.38 -26.14 3.99
C ARG A 11 -13.26 -27.11 3.20
N ILE A 12 -12.68 -27.99 2.39
CA ILE A 12 -13.44 -29.00 1.63
C ILE A 12 -14.29 -29.85 2.57
N VAL A 13 -13.74 -30.26 3.72
CA VAL A 13 -14.50 -31.02 4.73
C VAL A 13 -15.66 -30.19 5.29
N LEU A 14 -15.43 -28.93 5.69
CA LEU A 14 -16.47 -28.05 6.24
C LEU A 14 -17.59 -27.76 5.22
N VAL A 15 -17.22 -27.48 3.98
CA VAL A 15 -18.15 -27.23 2.87
C VAL A 15 -18.98 -28.48 2.58
N SER A 16 -18.37 -29.67 2.63
CA SER A 16 -19.07 -30.95 2.49
C SER A 16 -20.05 -31.22 3.63
N LEU A 17 -19.66 -30.93 4.88
CA LEU A 17 -20.55 -31.06 6.05
C LEU A 17 -21.75 -30.12 5.93
N TYR A 18 -21.54 -28.89 5.48
CA TYR A 18 -22.62 -27.94 5.22
C TYR A 18 -23.57 -28.46 4.12
N ALA A 19 -23.02 -28.97 3.01
CA ALA A 19 -23.82 -29.55 1.93
C ALA A 19 -24.74 -30.68 2.45
N ILE A 20 -24.21 -31.58 3.27
CA ILE A 20 -24.99 -32.65 3.90
C ILE A 20 -26.08 -32.08 4.84
N LEU A 21 -25.75 -31.03 5.60
CA LEU A 21 -26.69 -30.37 6.50
C LEU A 21 -27.88 -29.76 5.74
N VAL A 22 -27.63 -29.09 4.60
CA VAL A 22 -28.68 -28.54 3.74
C VAL A 22 -29.63 -29.65 3.27
N LEU A 23 -29.09 -30.78 2.83
CA LEU A 23 -29.92 -31.90 2.39
C LEU A 23 -30.73 -32.54 3.51
N LYS A 24 -30.17 -32.67 4.72
CA LYS A 24 -30.91 -33.13 5.90
C LYS A 24 -32.03 -32.16 6.29
N LEU A 25 -31.77 -30.86 6.22
CA LEU A 25 -32.77 -29.83 6.51
C LEU A 25 -33.92 -29.89 5.51
N VAL A 26 -33.62 -30.07 4.21
CA VAL A 26 -34.64 -30.25 3.18
C VAL A 26 -35.48 -31.51 3.44
N SER A 27 -34.83 -32.62 3.78
CA SER A 27 -35.51 -33.88 4.14
C SER A 27 -36.42 -33.71 5.37
N PHE A 28 -36.00 -32.92 6.36
CA PHE A 28 -36.78 -32.63 7.57
C PHE A 28 -37.99 -31.72 7.28
N VAL A 29 -37.79 -30.65 6.52
CA VAL A 29 -38.84 -29.68 6.15
C VAL A 29 -39.90 -30.34 5.24
N MET A 30 -39.50 -31.31 4.42
CA MET A 30 -40.39 -31.93 3.44
C MET A 30 -41.33 -33.01 3.99
N HIS A 31 -41.21 -33.43 5.27
CA HIS A 31 -41.99 -34.50 5.93
C HIS A 31 -42.13 -35.80 5.10
N ASP A 32 -41.54 -36.89 5.58
CA ASP A 32 -41.21 -38.15 4.87
C ASP A 32 -42.38 -38.96 4.24
N ASN A 33 -43.61 -38.45 4.21
CA ASN A 33 -44.81 -39.26 3.94
C ASN A 33 -45.31 -39.29 2.48
N ASP A 34 -44.88 -38.41 1.57
CA ASP A 34 -45.53 -38.30 0.25
C ASP A 34 -44.68 -38.57 -0.99
N ILE A 35 -43.40 -38.96 -0.87
CA ILE A 35 -42.58 -39.13 -2.08
C ILE A 35 -41.76 -40.43 -2.07
N LYS A 36 -42.39 -41.51 -2.51
CA LYS A 36 -41.66 -42.64 -3.12
C LYS A 36 -41.00 -42.15 -4.41
N TYR A 37 -39.80 -41.58 -4.28
CA TYR A 37 -38.95 -41.24 -5.42
C TYR A 37 -38.53 -42.54 -6.12
N ASN A 38 -39.22 -42.90 -7.19
CA ASN A 38 -38.77 -43.95 -8.11
C ASN A 38 -37.65 -43.36 -8.98
N SER A 39 -36.49 -43.04 -8.38
CA SER A 39 -35.39 -42.40 -9.07
C SER A 39 -34.54 -43.45 -9.79
N THR A 40 -34.33 -43.28 -11.10
CA THR A 40 -33.40 -44.11 -11.90
C THR A 40 -31.96 -43.99 -11.39
N ILE A 41 -31.60 -42.84 -10.83
CA ILE A 41 -30.29 -42.60 -10.19
C ILE A 41 -30.39 -42.93 -8.70
N SER A 42 -29.45 -43.72 -8.17
CA SER A 42 -29.42 -44.01 -6.74
C SER A 42 -29.16 -42.77 -5.90
N ARG A 43 -29.78 -42.71 -4.71
CA ARG A 43 -29.60 -41.59 -3.76
C ARG A 43 -28.12 -41.33 -3.42
N GLN A 44 -27.30 -42.39 -3.36
CA GLN A 44 -25.87 -42.28 -3.06
C GLN A 44 -25.10 -41.56 -4.16
N VAL A 45 -25.40 -41.85 -5.43
CA VAL A 45 -24.77 -41.19 -6.58
C VAL A 45 -25.13 -39.70 -6.61
N PHE A 46 -26.40 -39.37 -6.33
CA PHE A 46 -26.83 -37.98 -6.21
C PHE A 46 -26.08 -37.22 -5.11
N LEU A 47 -25.96 -37.81 -3.92
CA LEU A 47 -25.23 -37.21 -2.79
C LEU A 47 -23.76 -36.93 -3.13
N PHE A 48 -23.10 -37.89 -3.80
CA PHE A 48 -21.71 -37.74 -4.23
C PHE A 48 -21.54 -36.56 -5.18
N PHE A 49 -22.34 -36.50 -6.25
CA PHE A 49 -22.26 -35.40 -7.22
C PHE A 49 -22.64 -34.05 -6.62
N TYR A 50 -23.64 -34.02 -5.73
CA TYR A 50 -24.02 -32.80 -5.04
C TYR A 50 -22.86 -32.22 -4.21
N ILE A 51 -22.23 -33.05 -3.38
CA ILE A 51 -21.09 -32.62 -2.56
C ILE A 51 -19.93 -32.20 -3.45
N LEU A 52 -19.64 -32.95 -4.51
CA LEU A 52 -18.57 -32.62 -5.46
C LEU A 52 -18.78 -31.25 -6.11
N LEU A 53 -19.97 -31.03 -6.67
CA LEU A 53 -20.33 -29.78 -7.34
C LEU A 53 -20.34 -28.59 -6.39
N PHE A 54 -20.82 -28.80 -5.16
CA PHE A 54 -20.82 -27.77 -4.12
C PHE A 54 -19.39 -27.35 -3.74
N ASN A 55 -18.48 -28.31 -3.59
CA ASN A 55 -17.06 -28.03 -3.36
C ASN A 55 -16.41 -27.36 -4.58
N MET A 56 -16.66 -27.84 -5.80
CA MET A 56 -16.18 -27.20 -7.03
C MET A 56 -16.68 -25.76 -7.15
N SER A 57 -17.91 -25.50 -6.73
CA SER A 57 -18.49 -24.16 -6.72
C SER A 57 -17.70 -23.23 -5.80
N THR A 58 -17.46 -23.66 -4.56
CA THR A 58 -16.66 -22.88 -3.59
C THR A 58 -15.21 -22.67 -4.04
N GLU A 59 -14.51 -23.70 -4.51
CA GLU A 59 -13.12 -23.56 -4.96
C GLU A 59 -13.00 -22.71 -6.23
N GLY A 60 -13.94 -22.83 -7.17
CA GLY A 60 -14.01 -21.98 -8.36
C GLY A 60 -14.19 -20.51 -7.99
N SER A 61 -15.06 -20.20 -7.03
CA SER A 61 -15.25 -18.83 -6.55
C SER A 61 -14.01 -18.24 -5.86
N LEU A 62 -13.28 -19.05 -5.08
CA LEU A 62 -12.03 -18.64 -4.44
C LEU A 62 -10.87 -18.50 -5.43
N PHE A 63 -10.83 -19.35 -6.46
CA PHE A 63 -9.88 -19.22 -7.56
C PHE A 63 -10.08 -17.89 -8.30
N PHE A 64 -11.34 -17.55 -8.60
CA PHE A 64 -11.67 -16.29 -9.23
C PHE A 64 -11.37 -15.06 -8.35
N ASP A 65 -11.64 -15.12 -7.05
CA ASP A 65 -11.24 -14.04 -6.12
C ASP A 65 -9.73 -13.82 -6.11
N ARG A 66 -8.93 -14.90 -6.11
CA ARG A 66 -7.46 -14.83 -6.20
C ARG A 66 -7.00 -14.23 -7.53
N TYR A 67 -7.64 -14.60 -8.63
CA TYR A 67 -7.38 -14.01 -9.95
C TYR A 67 -7.67 -12.51 -9.96
N LEU A 68 -8.82 -12.08 -9.42
CA LEU A 68 -9.17 -10.67 -9.29
C LEU A 68 -8.22 -9.91 -8.37
N ASN A 69 -7.69 -10.53 -7.30
CA ASN A 69 -6.67 -9.89 -6.46
C ASN A 69 -5.40 -9.50 -7.23
N GLN A 70 -5.05 -10.21 -8.30
CA GLN A 70 -3.88 -9.88 -9.12
C GLN A 70 -4.18 -8.86 -10.23
N LYS A 71 -5.38 -8.92 -10.83
CA LYS A 71 -5.75 -8.08 -11.99
C LYS A 71 -6.52 -6.81 -11.63
N LEU A 72 -7.33 -6.86 -10.58
CA LEU A 72 -8.19 -5.78 -10.10
C LEU A 72 -8.12 -5.70 -8.56
N PRO A 73 -7.04 -5.12 -8.01
CA PRO A 73 -6.88 -4.93 -6.58
C PRO A 73 -8.03 -4.10 -5.99
N TRP A 74 -8.34 -4.37 -4.73
CA TRP A 74 -9.44 -3.71 -4.01
C TRP A 74 -9.30 -2.19 -3.93
N PHE A 75 -8.08 -1.69 -3.84
CA PHE A 75 -7.79 -0.26 -3.67
C PHE A 75 -7.99 0.55 -4.94
N ASP A 76 -7.62 -0.01 -6.09
CA ASP A 76 -7.62 0.74 -7.35
C ASP A 76 -9.03 0.80 -7.95
N PHE A 77 -9.78 -0.31 -7.90
CA PHE A 77 -11.06 -0.43 -8.61
C PHE A 77 -12.16 -1.16 -7.82
N PRO A 78 -12.55 -0.69 -6.61
CA PRO A 78 -13.48 -1.41 -5.73
C PRO A 78 -14.86 -1.66 -6.36
N LYS A 79 -15.45 -0.64 -6.99
CA LYS A 79 -16.78 -0.75 -7.62
C LYS A 79 -16.79 -1.74 -8.79
N LYS A 80 -15.83 -1.60 -9.70
CA LYS A 80 -15.69 -2.48 -10.88
C LYS A 80 -15.45 -3.92 -10.45
N ARG A 81 -14.60 -4.13 -9.44
CA ARG A 81 -14.35 -5.45 -8.88
C ARG A 81 -15.60 -6.08 -8.28
N MET A 82 -16.35 -5.35 -7.44
CA MET A 82 -17.58 -5.85 -6.83
C MET A 82 -18.60 -6.31 -7.89
N VAL A 83 -18.81 -5.52 -8.94
CA VAL A 83 -19.75 -5.87 -10.02
C VAL A 83 -19.29 -7.13 -10.75
N ILE A 84 -18.02 -7.20 -11.16
CA ILE A 84 -17.48 -8.38 -11.87
C ILE A 84 -17.58 -9.64 -11.00
N GLN A 85 -17.24 -9.52 -9.71
CA GLN A 85 -17.28 -10.64 -8.78
C GLN A 85 -18.72 -11.11 -8.54
N PHE A 86 -19.67 -10.19 -8.39
CA PHE A 86 -21.08 -10.53 -8.22
C PHE A 86 -21.68 -11.23 -9.44
N VAL A 87 -21.41 -10.70 -10.64
CA VAL A 87 -21.84 -11.33 -11.91
C VAL A 87 -21.24 -12.73 -12.06
N PHE A 88 -19.94 -12.88 -11.77
CA PHE A 88 -19.29 -14.18 -11.82
C PHE A 88 -19.93 -15.19 -10.86
N ILE A 89 -20.24 -14.79 -9.62
CA ILE A 89 -20.86 -15.68 -8.62
C ILE A 89 -22.22 -16.18 -9.10
N ILE A 90 -23.04 -15.30 -9.67
CA ILE A 90 -24.37 -15.68 -10.19
C ILE A 90 -24.20 -16.69 -11.34
N LEU A 91 -23.37 -16.37 -12.34
CA LEU A 91 -23.15 -17.25 -13.49
C LEU A 91 -22.54 -18.59 -13.07
N TRP A 92 -21.58 -18.55 -12.15
CA TRP A 92 -20.93 -19.75 -11.63
C TRP A 92 -21.89 -20.61 -10.82
N ALA A 93 -22.77 -20.02 -10.01
CA ALA A 93 -23.80 -20.76 -9.26
C ALA A 93 -24.84 -21.39 -10.19
N LEU A 94 -25.22 -20.72 -11.28
CA LEU A 94 -26.10 -21.30 -12.31
C LEU A 94 -25.46 -22.53 -12.97
N ILE A 95 -24.17 -22.46 -13.32
CA ILE A 95 -23.46 -23.56 -13.98
C ILE A 95 -23.17 -24.71 -13.02
N SER A 96 -22.70 -24.41 -11.81
CA SER A 96 -22.22 -25.42 -10.85
C SER A 96 -23.34 -26.06 -10.03
N ILE A 97 -24.48 -25.39 -9.86
CA ILE A 97 -25.59 -25.87 -9.03
C ILE A 97 -26.85 -26.02 -9.88
N ALA A 98 -27.39 -24.94 -10.47
CA ALA A 98 -28.70 -25.00 -11.13
C ALA A 98 -28.73 -26.02 -12.28
N LEU A 99 -27.74 -26.00 -13.17
CA LEU A 99 -27.71 -26.86 -14.35
C LEU A 99 -27.65 -28.36 -13.97
N PRO A 100 -26.71 -28.84 -13.13
CA PRO A 100 -26.71 -30.25 -12.70
C PRO A 100 -28.00 -30.69 -12.02
N PHE A 101 -28.63 -29.82 -11.23
CA PHE A 101 -29.91 -30.10 -10.59
C PHE A 101 -31.06 -30.24 -11.60
N THR A 102 -31.14 -29.35 -12.58
CA THR A 102 -32.16 -29.45 -13.65
C THR A 102 -31.97 -30.69 -14.49
N VAL A 103 -30.73 -31.05 -14.85
CA VAL A 103 -30.41 -32.29 -15.58
C VAL A 103 -30.85 -33.51 -14.78
N TRP A 104 -30.54 -33.56 -13.48
CA TRP A 104 -30.99 -34.64 -12.60
C TRP A 104 -32.52 -34.73 -12.55
N TYR A 105 -33.21 -33.59 -12.49
CA TYR A 105 -34.67 -33.53 -12.45
C TYR A 105 -35.32 -34.11 -13.71
N PHE A 106 -34.80 -33.74 -14.89
CA PHE A 106 -35.30 -34.26 -16.18
C PHE A 106 -35.01 -35.75 -16.37
N ILE A 107 -33.81 -36.23 -15.99
CA ILE A 107 -33.44 -37.66 -16.12
C ILE A 107 -34.36 -38.55 -15.28
N ASN A 108 -34.82 -38.08 -14.12
CA ASN A 108 -35.71 -38.85 -13.25
C ASN A 108 -37.20 -38.72 -13.61
N GLY A 109 -37.55 -38.12 -14.75
CA GLY A 109 -38.92 -38.06 -15.26
C GLY A 109 -39.91 -37.30 -14.37
N GLN A 110 -39.41 -36.39 -13.52
CA GLN A 110 -40.23 -35.65 -12.56
C GLN A 110 -40.99 -34.51 -13.25
N SER A 111 -42.28 -34.34 -12.93
CA SER A 111 -43.10 -33.24 -13.45
C SER A 111 -42.80 -31.94 -12.72
N LEU A 112 -42.51 -30.87 -13.48
CA LEU A 112 -42.22 -29.47 -13.04
C LEU A 112 -43.27 -28.84 -12.11
N VAL A 113 -44.39 -29.53 -11.84
CA VAL A 113 -45.53 -29.05 -11.07
C VAL A 113 -45.25 -29.00 -9.55
N TYR A 114 -44.27 -29.75 -9.01
CA TYR A 114 -43.89 -29.69 -7.58
C TYR A 114 -42.37 -29.70 -7.31
N PRO A 115 -41.62 -28.61 -7.60
CA PRO A 115 -40.17 -28.58 -7.41
C PRO A 115 -39.73 -28.00 -6.05
N ARG A 116 -40.48 -28.19 -4.96
CA ARG A 116 -40.16 -27.53 -3.68
C ARG A 116 -38.77 -27.91 -3.13
N ALA A 117 -38.40 -29.19 -3.16
CA ALA A 117 -37.09 -29.63 -2.67
C ALA A 117 -35.90 -29.11 -3.52
N PRO A 118 -35.90 -29.24 -4.86
CA PRO A 118 -34.87 -28.64 -5.71
C PRO A 118 -34.73 -27.13 -5.53
N VAL A 119 -35.84 -26.40 -5.40
CA VAL A 119 -35.83 -24.94 -5.19
C VAL A 119 -35.19 -24.58 -3.85
N ILE A 120 -35.55 -25.26 -2.76
CA ILE A 120 -34.94 -24.98 -1.44
C ILE A 120 -33.44 -25.32 -1.44
N ILE A 121 -33.03 -26.42 -2.07
CA ILE A 121 -31.62 -26.77 -2.18
C ILE A 121 -30.85 -25.72 -2.99
N PHE A 122 -31.41 -25.28 -4.11
CA PHE A 122 -30.82 -24.23 -4.94
C PHE A 122 -30.69 -22.91 -4.17
N VAL A 123 -31.77 -22.44 -3.56
CA VAL A 123 -31.79 -21.19 -2.77
C VAL A 123 -30.81 -21.28 -1.60
N GLY A 124 -30.82 -22.38 -0.83
CA GLY A 124 -29.89 -22.59 0.27
C GLY A 124 -28.43 -22.60 -0.18
N SER A 125 -28.15 -23.22 -1.33
CA SER A 125 -26.80 -23.25 -1.92
C SER A 125 -26.32 -21.88 -2.36
N VAL A 126 -27.19 -21.10 -3.01
CA VAL A 126 -26.88 -19.73 -3.44
C VAL A 126 -26.64 -18.82 -2.23
N VAL A 127 -27.50 -18.91 -1.21
CA VAL A 127 -27.36 -18.13 0.04
C VAL A 127 -26.03 -18.47 0.72
N PHE A 128 -25.68 -19.75 0.83
CA PHE A 128 -24.38 -20.16 1.38
C PHE A 128 -23.21 -19.55 0.61
N LEU A 129 -23.21 -19.64 -0.72
CA LEU A 129 -22.13 -19.11 -1.54
C LEU A 129 -21.99 -17.60 -1.38
N LEU A 130 -23.11 -16.87 -1.36
CA LEU A 130 -23.10 -15.42 -1.15
C LEU A 130 -22.51 -15.06 0.23
N VAL A 131 -22.94 -15.74 1.30
CA VAL A 131 -22.42 -15.51 2.65
C VAL A 131 -20.94 -15.89 2.75
N PHE A 132 -20.58 -17.08 2.26
CA PHE A 132 -19.21 -17.60 2.31
C PHE A 132 -18.24 -16.67 1.58
N ILE A 133 -18.59 -16.23 0.38
CA ILE A 133 -17.76 -15.32 -0.41
C ILE A 133 -17.75 -13.93 0.22
N GLY A 134 -18.88 -13.43 0.72
CA GLY A 134 -18.94 -12.14 1.43
C GLY A 134 -18.02 -12.09 2.64
N VAL A 135 -18.00 -13.15 3.46
CA VAL A 135 -17.08 -13.28 4.59
C VAL A 135 -15.63 -13.34 4.12
N SER A 136 -15.33 -14.19 3.11
CA SER A 136 -13.97 -14.30 2.56
C SER A 136 -13.48 -12.98 1.99
N MET A 137 -14.34 -12.24 1.29
CA MET A 137 -14.07 -10.94 0.71
C MET A 137 -13.75 -9.91 1.79
N THR A 138 -14.56 -9.87 2.85
CA THR A 138 -14.39 -8.96 3.98
C THR A 138 -13.04 -9.19 4.68
N ILE A 139 -12.70 -10.46 4.93
CA ILE A 139 -11.41 -10.84 5.54
C ILE A 139 -10.24 -10.40 4.63
N ASN A 140 -10.31 -10.70 3.34
CA ASN A 140 -9.27 -10.35 2.38
C ASN A 140 -9.12 -8.82 2.24
N PHE A 141 -10.23 -8.10 2.20
CA PHE A 141 -10.24 -6.63 2.17
C PHE A 141 -9.57 -6.06 3.41
N PHE A 142 -9.94 -6.54 4.60
CA PHE A 142 -9.37 -6.06 5.86
C PHE A 142 -7.85 -6.34 5.95
N GLN A 143 -7.40 -7.51 5.52
CA GLN A 143 -5.97 -7.84 5.45
C GLN A 143 -5.22 -6.93 4.48
N GLN A 144 -5.77 -6.68 3.29
CA GLN A 144 -5.16 -5.75 2.33
C GLN A 144 -5.13 -4.32 2.86
N TRP A 145 -6.18 -3.89 3.55
CA TRP A 145 -6.26 -2.58 4.18
C TRP A 145 -5.19 -2.41 5.27
N GLN A 146 -5.05 -3.37 6.17
CA GLN A 146 -3.99 -3.36 7.20
C GLN A 146 -2.59 -3.31 6.58
N ASN A 147 -2.32 -4.13 5.56
CA ASN A 147 -1.03 -4.12 4.86
C ASN A 147 -0.75 -2.78 4.17
N SER A 148 -1.78 -2.13 3.62
CA SER A 148 -1.67 -0.81 3.02
C SER A 148 -1.33 0.27 4.05
N LEU A 149 -1.99 0.23 5.22
CA LEU A 149 -1.68 1.13 6.34
C LEU A 149 -0.23 0.98 6.82
N LEU A 150 0.26 -0.25 6.96
CA LEU A 150 1.65 -0.51 7.35
C LEU A 150 2.64 0.02 6.32
N LYS A 151 2.36 -0.15 5.02
CA LYS A 151 3.19 0.40 3.95
C LYS A 151 3.19 1.93 3.97
N ALA A 152 2.04 2.56 4.18
CA ALA A 152 1.92 4.01 4.27
C ALA A 152 2.75 4.57 5.44
N GLU A 153 2.69 3.92 6.61
CA GLU A 153 3.50 4.31 7.77
C GLU A 153 4.99 4.11 7.49
N HIS A 154 5.38 3.01 6.85
CA HIS A 154 6.77 2.78 6.43
C HIS A 154 7.29 3.89 5.50
N TYR A 155 6.53 4.25 4.46
CA TYR A 155 6.90 5.34 3.56
C TYR A 155 6.97 6.69 4.26
N LYS A 156 6.08 6.95 5.22
CA LYS A 156 6.13 8.15 6.05
C LYS A 156 7.42 8.20 6.88
N GLN A 157 7.82 7.08 7.47
CA GLN A 157 9.08 7.00 8.23
C GLN A 157 10.30 7.19 7.34
N GLU A 158 10.33 6.60 6.15
CA GLU A 158 11.40 6.79 5.18
C GLU A 158 11.50 8.25 4.74
N LYS A 159 10.35 8.90 4.46
CA LYS A 159 10.29 10.33 4.15
C LYS A 159 10.85 11.17 5.29
N LEU A 160 10.40 10.93 6.53
CA LEU A 160 10.92 11.66 7.69
C LEU A 160 12.43 11.48 7.88
N LYS A 161 12.96 10.27 7.64
CA LYS A 161 14.40 10.02 7.66
C LYS A 161 15.13 10.76 6.55
N ALA A 162 14.57 10.82 5.35
CA ALA A 162 15.14 11.58 4.23
C ALA A 162 15.13 13.08 4.53
N ASP A 163 14.00 13.62 4.98
CA ASP A 163 13.85 15.02 5.39
C ASP A 163 14.82 15.37 6.53
N TYR A 164 15.00 14.47 7.49
CA TYR A 164 15.98 14.62 8.56
C TYR A 164 17.42 14.64 8.04
N ARG A 165 17.80 13.76 7.12
CA ARG A 165 19.14 13.77 6.48
C ARG A 165 19.38 15.06 5.70
N VAL A 166 18.36 15.54 4.97
CA VAL A 166 18.42 16.84 4.29
C VAL A 166 18.62 17.95 5.32
N LEU A 167 17.90 17.92 6.44
CA LEU A 167 18.05 18.89 7.53
C LEU A 167 19.45 18.83 8.16
N GLN A 168 20.02 17.64 8.38
CA GLN A 168 21.38 17.50 8.87
C GLN A 168 22.41 18.08 7.90
N ASN A 169 22.26 17.80 6.60
CA ASN A 169 23.17 18.28 5.56
C ASN A 169 23.07 19.80 5.33
N GLN A 170 22.05 20.49 5.87
CA GLN A 170 21.94 21.96 5.79
C GLN A 170 23.01 22.67 6.64
N VAL A 171 23.57 22.01 7.65
CA VAL A 171 24.79 22.45 8.31
C VAL A 171 25.90 21.64 7.69
N ASN A 172 26.80 22.25 6.90
CA ASN A 172 27.97 21.54 6.40
C ASN A 172 28.88 21.24 7.61
N PRO A 173 28.88 20.01 8.15
CA PRO A 173 29.55 19.74 9.42
C PRO A 173 31.07 19.85 9.23
N HIS A 174 31.56 19.50 8.04
CA HIS A 174 32.96 19.66 7.69
C HIS A 174 33.40 21.13 7.70
N PHE A 175 32.59 22.03 7.13
CA PHE A 175 32.85 23.48 7.22
C PHE A 175 32.90 23.96 8.67
N LEU A 176 31.96 23.51 9.50
CA LEU A 176 31.90 23.88 10.91
C LEU A 176 33.17 23.45 11.64
N PHE A 177 33.51 22.16 11.58
CA PHE A 177 34.67 21.62 12.28
C PHE A 177 35.98 22.23 11.78
N ASN A 178 36.13 22.43 10.47
CA ASN A 178 37.31 23.09 9.91
C ASN A 178 37.43 24.54 10.39
N SER A 179 36.33 25.29 10.38
CA SER A 179 36.31 26.67 10.87
C SER A 179 36.63 26.75 12.36
N LEU A 180 36.14 25.81 13.17
CA LEU A 180 36.48 25.73 14.60
C LEU A 180 37.97 25.42 14.81
N ASN A 181 38.55 24.54 14.01
CA ASN A 181 39.99 24.24 14.10
C ASN A 181 40.86 25.45 13.73
N VAL A 182 40.50 26.18 12.68
CA VAL A 182 41.16 27.44 12.33
C VAL A 182 41.03 28.45 13.47
N LEU A 183 39.83 28.60 14.04
CA LEU A 183 39.61 29.48 15.18
C LEU A 183 40.48 29.11 16.39
N ILE A 184 40.59 27.82 16.73
CA ILE A 184 41.46 27.35 17.83
C ILE A 184 42.92 27.76 17.58
N SER A 185 43.40 27.65 16.33
CA SER A 185 44.74 28.11 15.95
C SER A 185 44.89 29.62 16.09
N GLU A 186 43.92 30.39 15.59
CA GLU A 186 43.95 31.86 15.67
C GLU A 186 43.91 32.35 17.13
N ILE A 187 43.16 31.70 18.03
CA ILE A 187 43.16 32.07 19.45
C ILE A 187 44.58 32.01 20.05
N LYS A 188 45.38 31.02 19.63
CA LYS A 188 46.75 30.82 20.12
C LYS A 188 47.75 31.80 19.49
N HIS A 189 47.61 32.09 18.20
CA HIS A 189 48.63 32.79 17.42
C HIS A 189 48.29 34.27 17.14
N ASN A 190 47.02 34.61 17.02
CA ASN A 190 46.54 35.97 16.76
C ASN A 190 45.13 36.21 17.34
N PRO A 191 45.02 36.55 18.64
CA PRO A 191 43.73 36.70 19.33
C PRO A 191 42.78 37.72 18.68
N ASN A 192 43.32 38.80 18.09
CA ASN A 192 42.52 39.82 17.42
C ASN A 192 41.88 39.27 16.13
N ALA A 193 42.64 38.51 15.34
CA ALA A 193 42.12 37.83 14.17
C ALA A 193 41.10 36.74 14.54
N ALA A 194 41.28 36.04 15.66
CA ALA A 194 40.32 35.07 16.17
C ALA A 194 38.94 35.69 16.47
N GLU A 195 38.92 36.89 17.05
CA GLU A 195 37.68 37.63 17.33
C GLU A 195 36.95 38.02 16.03
N GLU A 196 37.69 38.51 15.04
CA GLU A 196 37.12 38.85 13.74
C GLU A 196 36.64 37.60 12.98
N PHE A 197 37.43 36.52 12.98
CA PHE A 197 37.06 35.23 12.41
C PHE A 197 35.75 34.71 13.02
N THR A 198 35.60 34.78 14.34
CA THR A 198 34.38 34.36 15.04
C THR A 198 33.16 35.19 14.61
N ARG A 199 33.29 36.52 14.48
CA ARG A 199 32.22 37.39 13.97
C ARG A 199 31.83 37.02 12.54
N LYS A 200 32.81 36.79 11.66
CA LYS A 200 32.58 36.45 10.24
C LYS A 200 31.93 35.06 10.11
N LEU A 201 32.36 34.10 10.92
CA LEU A 201 31.76 32.76 11.02
C LEU A 201 30.29 32.85 11.47
N SER A 202 30.00 33.66 12.50
CA SER A 202 28.62 33.90 12.97
C SER A 202 27.73 34.52 11.87
N LYS A 203 28.24 35.48 11.09
CA LYS A 203 27.52 36.08 9.96
C LYS A 203 27.19 35.06 8.87
N VAL A 204 28.16 34.22 8.51
CA VAL A 204 27.99 33.13 7.53
C VAL A 204 26.91 32.14 8.00
N TYR A 205 26.94 31.68 9.24
CA TYR A 205 25.92 30.78 9.79
C TYR A 205 24.54 31.42 9.93
N ARG A 206 24.49 32.69 10.35
CA ARG A 206 23.22 33.44 10.43
C ARG A 206 22.58 33.57 9.04
N TYR A 207 23.40 33.87 8.03
CA TYR A 207 22.93 33.91 6.65
C TYR A 207 22.35 32.56 6.21
N PHE A 208 23.01 31.43 6.50
CA PHE A 208 22.47 30.09 6.16
C PHE A 208 21.10 29.83 6.76
N LEU A 209 20.94 30.14 8.04
CA LEU A 209 19.70 29.85 8.78
C LEU A 209 18.56 30.77 8.34
N GLN A 210 18.84 32.05 8.04
CA GLN A 210 17.82 33.04 7.70
C GLN A 210 17.41 33.06 6.23
N SER A 211 18.34 32.77 5.32
CA SER A 211 18.09 32.73 3.86
C SER A 211 17.41 31.44 3.41
N LYS A 212 17.01 30.56 4.33
CA LYS A 212 16.49 29.21 4.05
C LYS A 212 15.14 29.20 3.31
N ASN A 213 14.30 30.20 3.56
CA ASN A 213 12.92 30.25 3.04
C ASN A 213 12.74 31.26 1.91
N TYR A 214 13.83 31.84 1.39
CA TYR A 214 13.79 32.87 0.38
C TYR A 214 14.49 32.40 -0.89
N ASP A 215 13.74 32.27 -1.98
CA ASP A 215 14.29 31.98 -3.32
C ASP A 215 15.02 33.20 -3.90
N LEU A 216 14.64 34.40 -3.46
CA LEU A 216 15.21 35.69 -3.87
C LEU A 216 15.74 36.46 -2.66
N ILE A 217 16.96 37.00 -2.76
CA ILE A 217 17.58 37.80 -1.72
C ILE A 217 18.19 39.08 -2.30
N ALA A 218 18.28 40.14 -1.49
CA ALA A 218 18.91 41.38 -1.92
C ALA A 218 20.39 41.13 -2.25
N LEU A 219 20.84 41.60 -3.43
CA LEU A 219 22.23 41.44 -3.89
C LEU A 219 23.22 41.97 -2.86
N LYS A 220 22.90 43.08 -2.18
CA LYS A 220 23.73 43.59 -1.08
C LYS A 220 23.97 42.55 0.03
N LYS A 221 22.92 41.84 0.48
CA LYS A 221 23.05 40.81 1.52
C LYS A 221 23.86 39.61 1.03
N GLU A 222 23.73 39.27 -0.26
CA GLU A 222 24.53 38.22 -0.89
C GLU A 222 26.02 38.58 -0.90
N LEU A 223 26.36 39.81 -1.29
CA LEU A 223 27.73 40.29 -1.31
C LEU A 223 28.35 40.34 0.09
N GLU A 224 27.59 40.83 1.10
CA GLU A 224 28.04 40.82 2.51
C GLU A 224 28.32 39.40 3.03
N PHE A 225 27.53 38.43 2.58
CA PHE A 225 27.73 37.02 2.86
C PHE A 225 29.00 36.50 2.19
N ILE A 226 29.18 36.72 0.89
CA ILE A 226 30.35 36.26 0.13
C ILE A 226 31.64 36.86 0.73
N ASP A 227 31.65 38.15 1.06
CA ASP A 227 32.81 38.78 1.69
C ASP A 227 33.16 38.15 3.04
N SER A 228 32.15 37.80 3.84
CA SER A 228 32.37 37.12 5.11
C SER A 228 32.85 35.68 4.91
N PHE A 229 32.35 34.99 3.89
CA PHE A 229 32.74 33.63 3.54
C PHE A 229 34.17 33.54 3.00
N ILE A 230 34.52 34.42 2.04
CA ILE A 230 35.86 34.51 1.47
C ILE A 230 36.89 34.87 2.53
N TYR A 231 36.54 35.75 3.48
CA TYR A 231 37.43 36.05 4.61
C TYR A 231 37.83 34.78 5.38
N LEU A 232 36.87 33.90 5.72
CA LEU A 232 37.16 32.65 6.45
C LEU A 232 38.10 31.74 5.66
N HIS A 233 37.90 31.65 4.34
CA HIS A 233 38.79 30.87 3.47
C HIS A 233 40.16 31.52 3.29
N LYS A 234 40.24 32.85 3.28
CA LYS A 234 41.50 33.59 3.16
C LYS A 234 42.38 33.43 4.40
N VAL A 235 41.80 33.40 5.59
CA VAL A 235 42.54 33.07 6.83
C VAL A 235 43.15 31.66 6.73
N ARG A 236 42.45 30.70 6.11
CA ARG A 236 42.95 29.32 5.93
C ARG A 236 44.01 29.20 4.83
N MET A 237 43.80 29.87 3.69
CA MET A 237 44.60 29.68 2.46
C MET A 237 45.68 30.75 2.27
N GLY A 238 45.70 31.78 3.11
CA GLY A 238 46.60 32.91 2.99
C GLY A 238 46.52 33.56 1.60
N ASP A 239 47.68 33.81 1.02
CA ASP A 239 47.81 34.50 -0.27
C ASP A 239 47.46 33.63 -1.48
N ALA A 240 47.18 32.34 -1.29
CA ALA A 240 46.75 31.45 -2.38
C ALA A 240 45.33 31.75 -2.88
N LEU A 241 44.55 32.57 -2.17
CA LEU A 241 43.19 32.96 -2.54
C LEU A 241 43.12 34.44 -2.93
N VAL A 242 42.93 34.69 -4.23
CA VAL A 242 42.68 36.03 -4.78
C VAL A 242 41.21 36.13 -5.20
N TYR A 243 40.54 37.18 -4.76
CA TYR A 243 39.12 37.42 -5.00
C TYR A 243 38.88 38.89 -5.35
N SER A 244 38.06 39.15 -6.37
CA SER A 244 37.63 40.49 -6.76
C SER A 244 36.14 40.49 -7.10
N VAL A 245 35.46 41.58 -6.71
CA VAL A 245 34.04 41.81 -7.01
C VAL A 245 33.94 43.00 -7.94
N ASN A 246 33.25 42.81 -9.07
CA ASN A 246 32.93 43.91 -9.99
C ASN A 246 31.42 43.96 -10.19
N VAL A 247 30.75 44.83 -9.43
CA VAL A 247 29.30 45.02 -9.46
C VAL A 247 29.01 46.52 -9.41
N SER A 248 28.18 47.01 -10.33
CA SER A 248 27.75 48.41 -10.37
C SER A 248 26.89 48.77 -9.15
N GLU A 249 27.14 49.94 -8.57
CA GLU A 249 26.43 50.47 -7.39
C GLU A 249 24.92 50.57 -7.62
N ALA A 250 24.49 50.85 -8.85
CA ALA A 250 23.08 50.94 -9.24
C ALA A 250 22.34 49.59 -9.16
N THR A 251 23.05 48.47 -9.22
CA THR A 251 22.46 47.12 -9.24
C THR A 251 22.32 46.50 -7.85
N LYS A 252 23.04 47.03 -6.84
CA LYS A 252 23.05 46.52 -5.46
C LYS A 252 21.67 46.44 -4.76
N PRO A 253 20.67 47.29 -5.07
CA PRO A 253 19.32 47.16 -4.49
C PRO A 253 18.50 46.01 -5.07
N GLY A 254 18.92 45.44 -6.21
CA GLY A 254 18.18 44.38 -6.90
C GLY A 254 18.11 43.08 -6.11
N LEU A 255 17.07 42.28 -6.39
CA LEU A 255 16.96 40.91 -5.90
C LEU A 255 17.67 39.96 -6.87
N VAL A 256 18.37 38.98 -6.31
CA VAL A 256 19.03 37.91 -7.07
C VAL A 256 18.57 36.55 -6.57
N VAL A 257 18.63 35.55 -7.45
CA VAL A 257 18.47 34.15 -7.05
C VAL A 257 19.59 33.82 -6.08
N LYS A 258 19.22 33.29 -4.92
CA LYS A 258 20.16 32.90 -3.88
C LYS A 258 21.22 31.94 -4.45
N SER A 259 22.48 32.18 -4.13
CA SER A 259 23.58 31.32 -4.59
C SER A 259 23.58 29.98 -3.85
N ASN A 260 23.55 28.87 -4.60
CA ASN A 260 23.69 27.51 -4.09
C ASN A 260 25.16 27.06 -4.02
N VAL A 261 26.13 27.99 -3.96
CA VAL A 261 27.58 27.71 -4.11
C VAL A 261 28.17 26.87 -2.96
N LEU A 262 27.40 26.57 -1.91
CA LEU A 262 27.89 26.02 -0.64
C LEU A 262 27.87 24.51 -0.40
N PRO A 263 27.06 23.69 -1.06
CA PRO A 263 27.18 22.24 -0.93
C PRO A 263 28.38 21.67 -1.71
N TYR A 264 29.00 22.43 -2.63
CA TYR A 264 29.92 21.89 -3.64
C TYR A 264 31.35 22.45 -3.64
N LEU A 265 31.66 23.50 -2.87
CA LEU A 265 33.02 24.07 -2.76
C LEU A 265 33.83 23.56 -1.55
N LEU A 266 33.36 22.49 -0.92
CA LEU A 266 34.03 21.78 0.17
C LEU A 266 34.15 20.30 -0.20
#